data_AF-A0A6L9SBH0-F1
#
_entry.id   AF-A0A6L9SBH0-F1
#
_cell.length_a   1.000
_cell.length_b   1.000
_cell.length_c   1.000
_cell.angle_alpha   90.00
_cell.angle_beta   90.00
_cell.angle_gamma   90.00
#
_symmetry.space_group_name_H-M   'P 1'
#
loop_
_entity.id
_entity.type
_entity.pdbx_description
1 polymer ?
#
loop_
_entity_poly.entity_id
_entity_poly.type
_entity_poly.pdbx_seq_one_letter_code
_entity_poly.pdbx_strand_id
1 'polypeptide(L)'
;MNPQVKGISYVVGDISTDDVRRDLSAIRNDLHCTTVMLIGTDTARQMEAAQLALEAGLDVYIRPYLEDRPRRELLAHLATTATEAEKLRESQPDRVTLVLGAEFSLTSPGMIPGPKLFIRLQVLLRWRRFFDRRITRKLNALLTDGVATARRHFRGPITYAAGHWENVDWSRFDLVGVNLYRIGADLDTYEQRLRDLLNTTDKPVVITEFGCGAHIGAELRGPGSFRIVNWFADPPHVKDGHVRDEQTQATYLSELIELYARHNVHGCFVYTFSMHDFPHTEDPRHDLDMAGFGVVKTSADDPSHWEPKEAFHEVARRYSSG
;
A
#
# COMPACT_ATOMS: atom_id res chain seq x y z
N MET A 1 -3.44 -4.13 22.91
CA MET A 1 -2.00 -4.05 22.60
C MET A 1 -1.90 -3.55 21.17
N ASN A 2 -1.03 -2.59 20.86
CA ASN A 2 -0.90 -2.08 19.50
C ASN A 2 -0.22 -3.11 18.58
N PRO A 3 -0.43 -3.05 17.25
CA PRO A 3 0.30 -3.88 16.30
C PRO A 3 1.80 -3.70 16.51
N GLN A 4 2.57 -4.78 16.34
CA GLN A 4 4.03 -4.70 16.44
C GLN A 4 4.61 -3.78 15.36
N VAL A 5 4.01 -3.81 14.16
CA VAL A 5 4.36 -2.94 13.04
C VAL A 5 3.31 -1.84 12.90
N LYS A 6 3.68 -0.62 13.30
CA LYS A 6 2.94 0.63 13.06
C LYS A 6 3.45 1.23 11.75
N GLY A 7 2.80 0.84 10.65
CA GLY A 7 3.28 1.08 9.30
C GLY A 7 2.57 2.20 8.57
N ILE A 8 3.28 2.83 7.64
CA ILE A 8 2.73 3.65 6.56
C ILE A 8 3.47 3.33 5.25
N SER A 9 2.79 3.38 4.11
CA SER A 9 3.47 3.27 2.82
C SER A 9 4.01 4.62 2.34
N TYR A 10 5.07 4.57 1.55
CA TYR A 10 5.71 5.73 0.95
C TYR A 10 6.11 5.38 -0.48
N VAL A 11 5.58 6.15 -1.45
CA VAL A 11 5.89 5.97 -2.87
C VAL A 11 7.15 6.74 -3.19
N VAL A 12 8.20 6.02 -3.58
CA VAL A 12 9.48 6.61 -3.97
C VAL A 12 9.34 7.18 -5.38
N GLY A 13 9.17 8.50 -5.45
CA GLY A 13 9.01 9.26 -6.70
C GLY A 13 10.28 9.98 -7.16
N ASP A 14 10.09 10.97 -8.02
CA ASP A 14 11.14 11.88 -8.49
C ASP A 14 11.17 13.15 -7.64
N ILE A 15 11.55 13.00 -6.37
CA ILE A 15 11.79 14.11 -5.44
C ILE A 15 13.22 14.05 -4.90
N SER A 16 13.71 15.15 -4.32
CA SER A 16 15.09 15.23 -3.85
C SER A 16 15.34 14.30 -2.66
N THR A 17 16.60 13.86 -2.49
CA THR A 17 17.03 13.08 -1.32
C THR A 17 16.73 13.80 0.00
N ASP A 18 16.80 15.13 0.01
CA ASP A 18 16.50 15.94 1.20
C ASP A 18 15.01 15.94 1.54
N ASP A 19 14.13 15.98 0.53
CA ASP A 19 12.68 15.82 0.73
C ASP A 19 12.36 14.43 1.27
N VAL A 20 12.95 13.37 0.69
CA VAL A 20 12.79 12.00 1.20
C VAL A 20 13.23 11.90 2.66
N ARG A 21 14.36 12.51 3.03
CA ARG A 21 14.85 12.50 4.42
C ARG A 21 13.90 13.24 5.36
N ARG A 22 13.38 14.40 4.94
CA ARG A 22 12.40 15.17 5.72
C ARG A 22 11.11 14.37 5.94
N ASP A 23 10.61 13.75 4.88
CA ASP A 23 9.36 12.99 4.92
C ASP A 23 9.50 11.74 5.81
N LEU A 24 10.61 11.01 5.70
CA LEU A 24 10.91 9.85 6.56
C LEU A 24 11.10 10.27 8.03
N SER A 25 11.67 11.45 8.29
CA SER A 25 11.77 12.01 9.63
C SER A 25 10.37 12.30 10.21
N ALA A 26 9.47 12.92 9.43
CA ALA A 26 8.09 13.16 9.86
C ALA A 26 7.33 11.83 10.11
N ILE A 27 7.51 10.84 9.24
CA ILE A 27 6.95 9.49 9.41
C ILE A 27 7.39 8.87 10.75
N ARG A 28 8.66 9.00 11.11
CA ARG A 28 9.16 8.47 12.37
C ARG A 28 8.71 9.28 13.58
N ASN A 29 8.94 10.58 13.54
CA ASN A 29 8.92 11.43 14.73
C ASN A 29 7.53 12.00 15.02
N ASP A 30 6.78 12.33 13.96
CA ASP A 30 5.50 13.01 14.07
C ASP A 30 4.34 12.01 13.95
N LEU A 31 4.43 11.04 13.04
CA LEU A 31 3.45 9.96 12.91
C LEU A 31 3.70 8.78 13.86
N HIS A 32 4.87 8.73 14.51
CA HIS A 32 5.27 7.66 15.43
C HIS A 32 5.27 6.26 14.78
N CYS A 33 5.49 6.18 13.46
CA CYS A 33 5.62 4.90 12.78
C CYS A 33 6.88 4.16 13.24
N THR A 34 6.80 2.84 13.26
CA THR A 34 7.96 1.96 13.49
C THR A 34 8.57 1.48 12.17
N THR A 35 7.77 1.49 11.10
CA THR A 35 8.11 0.83 9.84
C THR A 35 7.54 1.61 8.67
N VAL A 36 8.27 1.66 7.56
CA VAL A 36 7.80 2.24 6.29
C VAL A 36 7.82 1.18 5.19
N MET A 37 6.75 1.12 4.39
CA MET A 37 6.74 0.32 3.17
C MET A 37 7.10 1.21 1.98
N LEU A 38 8.30 1.02 1.45
CA LEU A 38 8.82 1.77 0.31
C LEU A 38 8.38 1.10 -0.98
N ILE A 39 7.64 1.84 -1.80
CA ILE A 39 7.09 1.38 -3.08
C ILE A 39 7.81 2.11 -4.20
N GLY A 40 8.48 1.40 -5.11
CA GLY A 40 9.26 2.06 -6.15
C GLY A 40 9.57 1.17 -7.36
N THR A 41 9.74 1.82 -8.51
CA THR A 41 10.11 1.19 -9.79
C THR A 41 11.62 1.24 -10.02
N ASP A 42 12.28 2.32 -9.60
CA ASP A 42 13.73 2.45 -9.67
C ASP A 42 14.36 1.82 -8.42
N THR A 43 15.04 0.68 -8.61
CA THR A 43 15.68 -0.03 -7.50
C THR A 43 16.70 0.85 -6.77
N ALA A 44 17.52 1.63 -7.48
CA ALA A 44 18.57 2.42 -6.85
C ALA A 44 17.98 3.49 -5.92
N ARG A 45 16.99 4.25 -6.41
CA ARG A 45 16.28 5.25 -5.60
C ARG A 45 15.53 4.62 -4.43
N GLN A 46 14.92 3.45 -4.65
CA GLN A 46 14.23 2.72 -3.59
C GLN A 46 15.20 2.27 -2.49
N MET A 47 16.43 1.85 -2.83
CA MET A 47 17.44 1.47 -1.83
C MET A 47 18.02 2.68 -1.11
N GLU A 48 18.19 3.81 -1.79
CA GLU A 48 18.59 5.07 -1.14
C GLU A 48 17.55 5.50 -0.10
N ALA A 49 16.26 5.49 -0.45
CA ALA A 49 15.18 5.76 0.51
C ALA A 49 15.14 4.73 1.66
N ALA A 50 15.45 3.45 1.39
CA ALA A 50 15.51 2.42 2.43
C ALA A 50 16.65 2.66 3.41
N GLN A 51 17.82 3.07 2.92
CA GLN A 51 18.95 3.44 3.76
C GLN A 51 18.60 4.63 4.66
N LEU A 52 18.00 5.69 4.10
CA LEU A 52 17.54 6.86 4.87
C LEU A 52 16.49 6.49 5.93
N ALA A 53 15.58 5.58 5.62
CA ALA A 53 14.57 5.12 6.57
C ALA A 53 15.19 4.36 7.74
N LEU A 54 16.15 3.46 7.45
CA LEU A 54 16.90 2.72 8.47
C LEU A 54 17.69 3.66 9.39
N GLU A 55 18.33 4.70 8.83
CA GLU A 55 19.04 5.76 9.55
C GLU A 55 18.11 6.60 10.43
N ALA A 56 16.89 6.88 9.96
CA ALA A 56 15.85 7.54 10.75
C ALA A 56 15.26 6.64 11.85
N GLY A 57 15.67 5.36 11.94
CA GLY A 57 15.17 4.43 12.95
C GLY A 57 13.84 3.76 12.59
N LEU A 58 13.49 3.73 11.30
CA LEU A 58 12.36 2.96 10.76
C LEU A 58 12.84 1.61 10.24
N ASP A 59 12.07 0.55 10.49
CA ASP A 59 12.24 -0.70 9.76
C ASP A 59 11.64 -0.56 8.35
N VAL A 60 12.09 -1.37 7.39
CA VAL A 60 11.71 -1.19 5.98
C VAL A 60 11.07 -2.42 5.37
N TYR A 61 9.94 -2.20 4.72
CA TYR A 61 9.32 -3.14 3.80
C TYR A 61 9.62 -2.66 2.38
N ILE A 62 10.42 -3.41 1.64
CA ILE A 62 10.81 -3.07 0.27
C ILE A 62 9.82 -3.73 -0.69
N ARG A 63 9.04 -2.92 -1.40
CA ARG A 63 8.07 -3.40 -2.39
C ARG A 63 8.43 -2.90 -3.80
N PRO A 64 9.11 -3.70 -4.64
CA PRO A 64 9.26 -3.36 -6.05
C PRO A 64 7.90 -3.16 -6.72
N TYR A 65 7.82 -2.17 -7.62
CA TYR A 65 6.63 -1.85 -8.40
C TYR A 65 6.96 -1.90 -9.89
N LEU A 66 6.33 -2.82 -10.61
CA LEU A 66 6.52 -2.96 -12.06
C LEU A 66 5.22 -3.44 -12.73
N GLU A 67 4.30 -2.52 -12.94
CA GLU A 67 3.00 -2.80 -13.57
C GLU A 67 3.10 -3.07 -15.08
N ASP A 68 2.15 -3.84 -15.62
CA ASP A 68 1.97 -4.07 -17.05
C ASP A 68 3.22 -4.62 -17.80
N ARG A 69 4.18 -5.21 -17.08
CA ARG A 69 5.38 -5.83 -17.67
C ARG A 69 5.30 -7.35 -17.80
N PRO A 70 5.98 -7.95 -18.78
CA PRO A 70 6.09 -9.41 -18.90
C PRO A 70 6.66 -10.06 -17.63
N ARG A 71 6.20 -11.29 -17.31
CA ARG A 71 6.69 -12.10 -16.18
C ARG A 71 8.23 -12.15 -16.08
N ARG A 72 8.93 -12.26 -17.20
CA ARG A 72 10.40 -12.31 -17.23
C ARG A 72 11.03 -11.02 -16.70
N GLU A 73 10.51 -9.87 -17.10
CA GLU A 73 10.98 -8.56 -16.64
C GLU A 73 10.65 -8.34 -15.16
N LEU A 74 9.44 -8.72 -14.74
CA LEU A 74 9.04 -8.66 -13.33
C LEU A 74 9.95 -9.51 -12.43
N LEU A 75 10.26 -10.75 -12.82
CA LEU A 75 11.17 -11.61 -12.05
C LEU A 75 12.62 -11.10 -12.08
N ALA A 76 13.08 -10.53 -13.19
CA ALA A 76 14.41 -9.93 -13.28
C ALA A 76 14.53 -8.71 -12.35
N HIS A 77 13.52 -7.83 -12.36
CA HIS A 77 13.48 -6.68 -11.47
C HIS A 77 13.42 -7.10 -9.99
N LEU A 78 12.60 -8.10 -9.64
CA LEU A 78 12.57 -8.69 -8.30
C LEU A 78 13.93 -9.25 -7.88
N ALA A 79 14.66 -9.92 -8.79
CA ALA A 79 16.00 -10.45 -8.50
C ALA A 79 17.00 -9.33 -8.18
N THR A 80 16.97 -8.24 -8.96
CA THR A 80 17.81 -7.05 -8.72
C THR A 80 17.46 -6.42 -7.36
N THR A 81 16.17 -6.17 -7.10
CA THR A 81 15.74 -5.57 -5.83
C THR A 81 16.05 -6.48 -4.63
N ALA A 82 15.88 -7.80 -4.75
CA ALA A 82 16.23 -8.76 -3.70
C ALA A 82 17.75 -8.77 -3.41
N THR A 83 18.57 -8.65 -4.45
CA THR A 83 20.04 -8.60 -4.30
C THR A 83 20.47 -7.34 -3.55
N GLU A 84 19.91 -6.18 -3.90
CA GLU A 84 20.24 -4.93 -3.20
C GLU A 84 19.65 -4.88 -1.78
N ALA A 85 18.45 -5.42 -1.57
CA ALA A 85 17.84 -5.55 -0.25
C ALA A 85 18.68 -6.44 0.70
N GLU A 86 19.35 -7.47 0.18
CA GLU A 86 20.24 -8.31 1.00
C GLU A 86 21.45 -7.52 1.51
N LYS A 87 22.01 -6.60 0.72
CA LYS A 87 23.10 -5.74 1.17
C LYS A 87 22.68 -4.87 2.35
N LEU A 88 21.46 -4.33 2.31
CA LEU A 88 20.88 -3.58 3.44
C LEU A 88 20.62 -4.48 4.65
N ARG A 89 20.13 -5.71 4.43
CA ARG A 89 19.89 -6.67 5.52
C ARG A 89 21.19 -7.13 6.19
N GLU A 90 22.28 -7.25 5.45
CA GLU A 90 23.60 -7.59 6.02
C GLU A 90 24.11 -6.50 6.97
N SER A 91 23.82 -5.23 6.70
CA SER A 91 24.20 -4.11 7.58
C SER A 91 23.21 -3.86 8.72
N GLN A 92 21.92 -4.13 8.50
CA GLN A 92 20.84 -3.96 9.48
C GLN A 92 20.00 -5.24 9.57
N PRO A 93 20.50 -6.30 10.24
CA PRO A 93 19.78 -7.56 10.40
C PRO A 93 18.40 -7.33 11.02
N ASP A 94 17.42 -8.13 10.59
CA ASP A 94 16.05 -8.17 11.12
C ASP A 94 15.18 -6.91 10.87
N ARG A 95 15.70 -5.88 10.20
CA ARG A 95 14.98 -4.62 9.94
C ARG A 95 14.49 -4.47 8.49
N VAL A 96 14.74 -5.48 7.65
CA VAL A 96 14.43 -5.45 6.20
C VAL A 96 13.52 -6.63 5.85
N THR A 97 12.35 -6.33 5.29
CA THR A 97 11.40 -7.32 4.74
C THR A 97 11.18 -7.07 3.26
N LEU A 98 11.19 -8.12 2.44
CA LEU A 98 10.94 -8.01 1.00
C LEU A 98 9.48 -8.40 0.67
N VAL A 99 8.76 -7.48 0.02
CA VAL A 99 7.39 -7.71 -0.48
C VAL A 99 7.50 -8.01 -1.97
N LEU A 100 7.19 -9.24 -2.41
CA LEU A 100 7.38 -9.65 -3.81
C LEU A 100 6.68 -8.74 -4.83
N GLY A 101 5.57 -8.13 -4.42
CA GLY A 101 4.76 -7.19 -5.19
C GLY A 101 3.37 -7.06 -4.59
N ALA A 102 2.47 -6.40 -5.32
CA ALA A 102 1.08 -6.22 -4.92
C ALA A 102 0.12 -6.58 -6.06
N GLU A 103 -0.95 -7.30 -5.72
CA GLU A 103 -2.11 -7.56 -6.57
C GLU A 103 -1.76 -7.99 -8.01
N PHE A 104 -0.83 -8.92 -8.20
CA PHE A 104 -0.38 -9.40 -9.51
C PHE A 104 -1.50 -9.90 -10.41
N SER A 105 -2.63 -10.35 -9.88
CA SER A 105 -3.81 -10.63 -10.73
C SER A 105 -4.32 -9.39 -11.49
N LEU A 106 -4.15 -8.22 -10.89
CA LEU A 106 -4.49 -6.91 -11.43
C LEU A 106 -3.30 -6.17 -12.05
N THR A 107 -2.08 -6.31 -11.53
CA THR A 107 -0.88 -5.54 -11.95
C THR A 107 -0.01 -6.29 -12.96
N SER A 108 -0.04 -7.63 -12.99
CA SER A 108 0.72 -8.45 -13.96
C SER A 108 -0.13 -9.06 -15.09
N PRO A 109 0.31 -8.96 -16.36
CA PRO A 109 -0.49 -9.38 -17.51
C PRO A 109 -0.80 -10.89 -17.52
N GLY A 110 -1.96 -11.24 -18.09
CA GLY A 110 -2.30 -12.61 -18.47
C GLY A 110 -3.18 -13.39 -17.49
N MET A 111 -3.40 -12.90 -16.27
CA MET A 111 -4.36 -13.49 -15.32
C MET A 111 -5.79 -13.08 -15.67
N ILE A 112 -6.00 -11.78 -15.82
CA ILE A 112 -7.26 -11.14 -16.25
C ILE A 112 -7.06 -10.57 -17.67
N PRO A 113 -8.06 -10.68 -18.57
CA PRO A 113 -8.01 -10.04 -19.89
C PRO A 113 -7.86 -8.52 -19.79
N GLY A 114 -6.98 -7.95 -20.62
CA GLY A 114 -6.76 -6.52 -20.72
C GLY A 114 -5.27 -6.19 -20.89
N PRO A 115 -4.91 -5.26 -21.80
CA PRO A 115 -3.51 -4.91 -22.05
C PRO A 115 -2.93 -3.97 -21.00
N LYS A 116 -3.79 -3.34 -20.18
CA LYS A 116 -3.44 -2.31 -19.20
C LYS A 116 -4.15 -2.53 -17.89
N LEU A 117 -3.53 -2.10 -16.79
CA LEU A 117 -4.07 -2.15 -15.43
C LEU A 117 -5.54 -1.69 -15.38
N PHE A 118 -5.83 -0.51 -15.92
CA PHE A 118 -7.18 0.06 -15.89
C PHE A 118 -8.24 -0.84 -16.54
N ILE A 119 -7.92 -1.46 -17.68
CA ILE A 119 -8.85 -2.38 -18.36
C ILE A 119 -9.06 -3.64 -17.51
N ARG A 120 -7.99 -4.17 -16.91
CA ARG A 120 -8.08 -5.34 -16.03
C ARG A 120 -8.90 -5.06 -14.77
N LEU A 121 -8.81 -3.84 -14.23
CA LEU A 121 -9.64 -3.38 -13.11
C LEU A 121 -11.13 -3.42 -13.47
N GLN A 122 -11.51 -2.91 -14.65
CA GLN A 122 -12.91 -2.96 -15.11
C GLN A 122 -13.43 -4.39 -15.24
N VAL A 123 -12.60 -5.30 -15.75
CA VAL A 123 -12.93 -6.73 -15.87
C VAL A 123 -13.04 -7.40 -14.50
N LEU A 124 -12.12 -7.11 -13.57
CA LEU A 124 -12.16 -7.63 -12.21
C LEU A 124 -13.47 -7.20 -11.52
N LEU A 125 -13.81 -5.92 -11.56
CA LEU A 125 -15.00 -5.38 -10.88
C LEU A 125 -16.31 -5.99 -11.37
N ARG A 126 -16.42 -6.33 -12.66
CA ARG A 126 -17.67 -6.82 -13.27
C ARG A 126 -17.74 -8.34 -13.40
N TRP A 127 -16.60 -8.97 -13.67
CA TRP A 127 -16.53 -10.35 -14.17
C TRP A 127 -15.52 -11.23 -13.43
N ARG A 128 -14.99 -10.78 -12.28
CA ARG A 128 -14.02 -11.56 -11.47
C ARG A 128 -14.36 -13.04 -11.35
N ARG A 129 -15.61 -13.38 -11.01
CA ARG A 129 -16.03 -14.77 -10.73
C ARG A 129 -15.75 -15.73 -11.89
N PHE A 130 -15.76 -15.24 -13.14
CA PHE A 130 -15.42 -16.05 -14.32
C PHE A 130 -13.93 -16.36 -14.43
N PHE A 131 -13.08 -15.61 -13.74
CA PHE A 131 -11.63 -15.73 -13.78
C PHE A 131 -11.01 -16.28 -12.50
N ASP A 132 -11.75 -16.49 -11.40
CA ASP A 132 -11.19 -16.89 -10.10
C ASP A 132 -10.25 -18.12 -10.19
N ARG A 133 -10.66 -19.18 -10.89
CA ARG A 133 -9.81 -20.38 -11.09
C ARG A 133 -8.53 -20.06 -11.88
N ARG A 134 -8.64 -19.19 -12.88
CA ARG A 134 -7.51 -18.77 -13.71
C ARG A 134 -6.57 -17.86 -12.93
N ILE A 135 -7.11 -16.91 -12.17
CA ILE A 135 -6.38 -16.01 -11.27
C ILE A 135 -5.59 -16.86 -10.28
N THR A 136 -6.26 -17.71 -9.50
CA THR A 136 -5.63 -18.56 -8.49
C THR A 136 -4.48 -19.38 -9.07
N ARG A 137 -4.71 -20.10 -10.19
CA ARG A 137 -3.68 -20.95 -10.79
C ARG A 137 -2.50 -20.14 -11.33
N LYS A 138 -2.75 -19.05 -12.06
CA LYS A 138 -1.68 -18.25 -12.68
C LYS A 138 -0.91 -17.41 -11.66
N LEU A 139 -1.60 -16.89 -10.66
CA LEU A 139 -1.00 -16.15 -9.56
C LEU A 139 -0.06 -17.04 -8.77
N ASN A 140 -0.52 -18.20 -8.30
CA ASN A 140 0.34 -19.09 -7.52
C ASN A 140 1.53 -19.62 -8.32
N ALA A 141 1.40 -19.81 -9.64
CA ALA A 141 2.54 -20.11 -10.50
C ALA A 141 3.56 -18.96 -10.55
N LEU A 142 3.09 -17.70 -10.67
CA LEU A 142 3.97 -16.53 -10.64
C LEU A 142 4.63 -16.35 -9.28
N LEU A 143 3.88 -16.48 -8.19
CA LEU A 143 4.39 -16.36 -6.83
C LEU A 143 5.40 -17.46 -6.50
N THR A 144 5.21 -18.68 -7.00
CA THR A 144 6.19 -19.77 -6.84
C THR A 144 7.55 -19.37 -7.44
N ASP A 145 7.56 -18.86 -8.67
CA ASP A 145 8.80 -18.37 -9.29
C ASP A 145 9.35 -17.12 -8.60
N GLY A 146 8.47 -16.23 -8.14
CA GLY A 146 8.83 -15.03 -7.41
C GLY A 146 9.54 -15.37 -6.10
N VAL A 147 9.00 -16.30 -5.32
CA VAL A 147 9.63 -16.78 -4.08
C VAL A 147 10.97 -17.46 -4.38
N ALA A 148 11.02 -18.35 -5.37
CA ALA A 148 12.26 -19.01 -5.77
C ALA A 148 13.32 -18.00 -6.25
N THR A 149 12.90 -16.87 -6.83
CA THR A 149 13.79 -15.79 -7.23
C THR A 149 14.25 -14.98 -6.03
N ALA A 150 13.34 -14.52 -5.18
CA ALA A 150 13.67 -13.79 -3.96
C ALA A 150 14.64 -14.58 -3.07
N ARG A 151 14.35 -15.85 -2.78
CA ARG A 151 15.18 -16.71 -1.90
C ARG A 151 16.57 -17.01 -2.43
N ARG A 152 16.82 -16.89 -3.74
CA ARG A 152 18.18 -17.00 -4.31
C ARG A 152 19.06 -15.80 -3.96
N HIS A 153 18.44 -14.65 -3.69
CA HIS A 153 19.15 -13.37 -3.57
C HIS A 153 18.98 -12.72 -2.20
N PHE A 154 17.95 -13.08 -1.43
CA PHE A 154 17.59 -12.46 -0.16
C PHE A 154 17.29 -13.51 0.92
N ARG A 155 17.88 -13.34 2.10
CA ARG A 155 17.78 -14.28 3.23
C ARG A 155 16.86 -13.81 4.36
N GLY A 156 16.35 -12.59 4.28
CA GLY A 156 15.40 -12.07 5.27
C GLY A 156 13.94 -12.51 5.02
N PRO A 157 12.99 -11.95 5.79
CA PRO A 157 11.57 -12.26 5.68
C PRO A 157 10.97 -11.81 4.33
N ILE A 158 10.16 -12.68 3.72
CA ILE A 158 9.42 -12.36 2.50
C ILE A 158 7.91 -12.46 2.68
N THR A 159 7.20 -11.57 2.01
CA THR A 159 5.73 -11.56 1.92
C THR A 159 5.26 -11.12 0.54
N TYR A 160 3.96 -11.02 0.34
CA TYR A 160 3.30 -10.54 -0.85
C TYR A 160 2.05 -9.75 -0.43
N ALA A 161 1.73 -8.64 -1.10
CA ALA A 161 0.55 -7.83 -0.80
C ALA A 161 -0.64 -8.32 -1.65
N ALA A 162 -1.39 -9.29 -1.12
CA ALA A 162 -2.50 -9.90 -1.84
C ALA A 162 -3.75 -9.01 -1.82
N GLY A 163 -4.39 -8.86 -2.97
CA GLY A 163 -5.74 -8.32 -3.01
C GLY A 163 -6.70 -9.27 -2.29
N HIS A 164 -7.73 -8.78 -1.62
CA HIS A 164 -8.67 -9.61 -0.85
C HIS A 164 -9.41 -10.69 -1.70
N TRP A 165 -9.27 -10.66 -3.02
CA TRP A 165 -9.82 -11.64 -3.95
C TRP A 165 -8.85 -12.76 -4.36
N GLU A 166 -7.57 -12.59 -4.05
CA GLU A 166 -6.50 -13.49 -4.45
C GLU A 166 -6.38 -14.65 -3.45
N ASN A 167 -6.53 -15.88 -3.93
CA ASN A 167 -6.25 -17.07 -3.13
C ASN A 167 -4.78 -17.46 -3.30
N VAL A 168 -3.97 -17.14 -2.29
CA VAL A 168 -2.51 -17.32 -2.28
C VAL A 168 -2.12 -18.52 -1.41
N ASP A 169 -1.23 -19.35 -1.92
CA ASP A 169 -0.57 -20.38 -1.12
C ASP A 169 0.55 -19.76 -0.27
N TRP A 170 0.21 -19.43 0.97
CA TRP A 170 1.10 -18.80 1.93
C TRP A 170 2.20 -19.70 2.48
N SER A 171 2.19 -21.02 2.20
CA SER A 171 3.17 -21.97 2.77
C SER A 171 4.63 -21.58 2.51
N ARG A 172 4.91 -20.88 1.39
CA ARG A 172 6.24 -20.47 0.94
C ARG A 172 6.72 -19.10 1.47
N PHE A 173 5.86 -18.35 2.14
CA PHE A 173 6.14 -17.01 2.65
C PHE A 173 6.40 -17.03 4.15
N ASP A 174 7.05 -16.01 4.68
CA ASP A 174 7.27 -15.87 6.13
C ASP A 174 6.09 -15.16 6.81
N LEU A 175 5.46 -14.23 6.08
CA LEU A 175 4.27 -13.49 6.53
C LEU A 175 3.12 -13.63 5.53
N VAL A 176 1.91 -13.41 6.03
CA VAL A 176 0.70 -13.25 5.21
C VAL A 176 0.45 -11.77 5.01
N GLY A 177 0.52 -11.28 3.77
CA GLY A 177 0.30 -9.87 3.45
C GLY A 177 -1.00 -9.65 2.68
N VAL A 178 -1.91 -8.82 3.19
CA VAL A 178 -3.21 -8.59 2.54
C VAL A 178 -3.56 -7.11 2.47
N ASN A 179 -3.93 -6.64 1.28
CA ASN A 179 -4.59 -5.36 1.07
C ASN A 179 -6.05 -5.49 1.51
N LEU A 180 -6.38 -4.96 2.68
CA LEU A 180 -7.68 -5.18 3.34
C LEU A 180 -8.45 -3.87 3.52
N TYR A 181 -9.07 -3.42 2.44
CA TYR A 181 -9.92 -2.24 2.48
C TYR A 181 -11.36 -2.56 2.92
N ARG A 182 -11.93 -1.72 3.79
CA ARG A 182 -13.34 -1.77 4.18
C ARG A 182 -14.19 -1.10 3.09
N ILE A 183 -15.28 -1.77 2.70
CA ILE A 183 -16.20 -1.31 1.67
C ILE A 183 -17.63 -1.56 2.16
N GLY A 184 -18.49 -0.55 2.03
CA GLY A 184 -19.87 -0.59 2.47
C GLY A 184 -20.03 -0.35 3.98
N ALA A 185 -21.28 -0.38 4.43
CA ALA A 185 -21.66 -0.06 5.81
C ALA A 185 -21.66 -1.28 6.75
N ASP A 186 -21.42 -2.48 6.22
CA ASP A 186 -21.43 -3.72 6.99
C ASP A 186 -20.08 -3.95 7.68
N LEU A 187 -19.93 -3.34 8.87
CA LEU A 187 -18.72 -3.42 9.68
C LEU A 187 -18.48 -4.83 10.23
N ASP A 188 -19.55 -5.56 10.55
CA ASP A 188 -19.47 -6.92 11.11
C ASP A 188 -18.93 -7.91 10.08
N THR A 189 -19.39 -7.83 8.83
CA THR A 189 -18.85 -8.65 7.74
C THR A 189 -17.37 -8.33 7.49
N TYR A 190 -16.97 -7.07 7.58
CA TYR A 190 -15.56 -6.70 7.42
C TYR A 190 -14.70 -7.26 8.56
N GLU A 191 -15.15 -7.11 9.81
CA GLU A 191 -14.45 -7.67 10.96
C GLU A 191 -14.42 -9.21 10.92
N GLN A 192 -15.48 -9.87 10.46
CA GLN A 192 -15.49 -11.32 10.27
C GLN A 192 -14.43 -11.76 9.26
N ARG A 193 -14.23 -11.04 8.15
CA ARG A 193 -13.17 -11.36 7.19
C ARG A 193 -11.77 -11.25 7.79
N LEU A 194 -11.55 -10.25 8.66
CA LEU A 194 -10.29 -10.14 9.40
C LEU A 194 -10.09 -11.35 10.32
N ARG A 195 -11.12 -11.75 11.08
CA ARG A 195 -11.06 -12.94 11.95
C ARG A 195 -10.80 -14.21 11.15
N ASP A 196 -11.48 -14.40 10.03
CA ASP A 196 -11.27 -15.55 9.15
C ASP A 196 -9.82 -15.59 8.64
N LEU A 197 -9.27 -14.45 8.21
CA LEU A 197 -7.87 -14.35 7.80
C LEU A 197 -6.92 -14.78 8.92
N LEU A 198 -7.12 -14.26 10.14
CA LEU A 198 -6.28 -14.59 11.29
C LEU A 198 -6.39 -16.06 11.72
N ASN A 199 -7.57 -16.65 11.62
CA ASN A 199 -7.81 -18.04 12.03
C ASN A 199 -7.33 -19.09 11.02
N THR A 200 -6.96 -18.69 9.80
CA THR A 200 -6.56 -19.62 8.73
C THR A 200 -5.05 -19.89 8.69
N THR A 201 -4.26 -19.22 9.53
CA THR A 201 -2.80 -19.31 9.49
C THR A 201 -2.20 -19.03 10.86
N ASP A 202 -1.13 -19.76 11.21
CA ASP A 202 -0.31 -19.45 12.39
C ASP A 202 0.79 -18.42 12.08
N LYS A 203 0.92 -18.01 10.82
CA LYS A 203 1.93 -17.04 10.38
C LYS A 203 1.51 -15.61 10.75
N PRO A 204 2.48 -14.71 11.03
CA PRO A 204 2.17 -13.29 11.24
C PRO A 204 1.40 -12.69 10.06
N VAL A 205 0.25 -12.09 10.34
CA VAL A 205 -0.61 -11.42 9.35
C VAL A 205 -0.33 -9.92 9.37
N VAL A 206 0.02 -9.39 8.20
CA VAL A 206 0.25 -7.96 7.95
C VAL A 206 -0.83 -7.45 7.01
N ILE A 207 -1.56 -6.42 7.44
CA ILE A 207 -2.43 -5.66 6.54
C ILE A 207 -1.54 -4.70 5.76
N THR A 208 -1.24 -5.04 4.51
CA THR A 208 -0.25 -4.33 3.70
C THR A 208 -0.77 -3.02 3.16
N GLU A 209 -2.08 -2.84 3.06
CA GLU A 209 -2.70 -1.56 2.69
C GLU A 209 -4.13 -1.46 3.25
N PHE A 210 -4.47 -0.28 3.76
CA PHE A 210 -5.83 0.18 4.02
C PHE A 210 -5.88 1.71 3.99
N GLY A 211 -7.02 2.27 3.59
CA GLY A 211 -7.25 3.71 3.55
C GLY A 211 -8.53 4.08 2.80
N CYS A 212 -8.82 5.37 2.73
CA CYS A 212 -9.86 5.94 1.86
C CYS A 212 -9.50 7.40 1.50
N GLY A 213 -10.31 8.02 0.64
CA GLY A 213 -10.19 9.44 0.28
C GLY A 213 -10.69 10.38 1.37
N ALA A 214 -10.42 11.68 1.20
CA ALA A 214 -10.83 12.77 2.09
C ALA A 214 -12.08 13.49 1.57
N HIS A 215 -13.17 12.74 1.36
CA HIS A 215 -14.46 13.28 0.92
C HIS A 215 -15.62 12.55 1.59
N ILE A 216 -16.79 13.21 1.68
CA ILE A 216 -17.99 12.60 2.27
C ILE A 216 -18.33 11.28 1.55
N GLY A 217 -18.52 10.20 2.31
CA GLY A 217 -18.86 8.87 1.80
C GLY A 217 -17.65 8.06 1.29
N ALA A 218 -16.41 8.53 1.48
CA ALA A 218 -15.21 7.78 1.14
C ALA A 218 -15.06 6.50 1.99
N GLU A 219 -15.52 6.54 3.24
CA GLU A 219 -15.48 5.44 4.22
C GLU A 219 -16.29 4.21 3.76
N LEU A 220 -17.31 4.42 2.93
CA LEU A 220 -18.10 3.35 2.32
C LEU A 220 -17.48 2.83 1.01
N ARG A 221 -16.54 3.57 0.42
CA ARG A 221 -15.93 3.25 -0.87
C ARG A 221 -14.59 2.57 -0.73
N GLY A 222 -13.85 2.79 0.35
CA GLY A 222 -12.53 2.20 0.58
C GLY A 222 -11.58 2.46 -0.59
N PRO A 223 -11.14 1.41 -1.32
CA PRO A 223 -10.22 1.59 -2.44
C PRO A 223 -10.91 2.27 -3.63
N GLY A 224 -12.25 2.39 -3.64
CA GLY A 224 -13.03 3.06 -4.69
C GLY A 224 -13.15 4.58 -4.54
N SER A 225 -12.44 5.21 -3.61
CA SER A 225 -12.50 6.66 -3.38
C SER A 225 -12.12 7.47 -4.64
N PHE A 226 -11.17 6.99 -5.43
CA PHE A 226 -10.77 7.60 -6.71
C PHE A 226 -11.89 7.72 -7.75
N ARG A 227 -13.05 7.05 -7.57
CA ARG A 227 -14.15 7.04 -8.55
C ARG A 227 -14.92 8.35 -8.63
N ILE A 228 -14.71 9.27 -7.69
CA ILE A 228 -15.29 10.61 -7.73
C ILE A 228 -14.66 11.48 -8.82
N VAL A 229 -13.47 11.11 -9.31
CA VAL A 229 -12.78 11.79 -10.40
C VAL A 229 -13.30 11.29 -11.75
N ASN A 230 -13.49 12.22 -12.68
CA ASN A 230 -13.68 11.95 -14.10
C ASN A 230 -12.33 11.83 -14.81
N TRP A 231 -11.76 10.64 -14.78
CA TRP A 231 -10.48 10.31 -15.43
C TRP A 231 -10.49 10.39 -16.96
N PHE A 232 -11.66 10.56 -17.57
CA PHE A 232 -11.81 10.68 -19.03
C PHE A 232 -11.87 12.12 -19.51
N ALA A 233 -11.84 13.10 -18.60
CA ALA A 233 -11.71 14.50 -18.93
C ALA A 233 -10.24 14.91 -19.02
N ASP A 234 -9.99 16.01 -19.74
CA ASP A 234 -8.67 16.62 -19.86
C ASP A 234 -8.76 18.13 -19.52
N PRO A 235 -8.23 18.58 -18.37
CA PRO A 235 -7.64 17.75 -17.31
C PRO A 235 -8.69 16.91 -16.55
N PRO A 236 -8.27 15.81 -15.88
CA PRO A 236 -9.12 15.11 -14.92
C PRO A 236 -9.66 16.05 -13.85
N HIS A 237 -10.92 15.88 -13.48
CA HIS A 237 -11.58 16.73 -12.48
C HIS A 237 -12.55 15.92 -11.62
N VAL A 238 -12.81 16.39 -10.41
CA VAL A 238 -13.81 15.84 -9.50
C VAL A 238 -15.21 16.08 -10.07
N LYS A 239 -16.06 15.05 -10.04
CA LYS A 239 -17.46 15.14 -10.47
C LYS A 239 -18.27 16.02 -9.51
N ASP A 240 -19.33 16.63 -10.03
CA ASP A 240 -20.21 17.48 -9.22
C ASP A 240 -20.83 16.71 -8.04
N GLY A 241 -21.03 17.42 -6.92
CA GLY A 241 -21.70 16.88 -5.73
C GLY A 241 -20.78 16.16 -4.73
N HIS A 242 -19.46 16.17 -4.95
CA HIS A 242 -18.48 15.70 -3.98
C HIS A 242 -17.94 16.87 -3.14
N VAL A 243 -17.79 16.63 -1.83
CA VAL A 243 -17.37 17.64 -0.85
C VAL A 243 -16.20 17.06 -0.06
N ARG A 244 -15.12 17.84 0.05
CA ARG A 244 -13.94 17.51 0.86
C ARG A 244 -14.35 17.32 2.32
N ASP A 245 -13.86 16.25 2.92
CA ASP A 245 -14.00 15.97 4.34
C ASP A 245 -12.83 15.09 4.82
N GLU A 246 -11.83 15.74 5.40
CA GLU A 246 -10.67 15.05 5.96
C GLU A 246 -11.01 14.26 7.23
N GLN A 247 -12.05 14.67 7.96
CA GLN A 247 -12.49 13.96 9.16
C GLN A 247 -13.04 12.57 8.82
N THR A 248 -13.70 12.42 7.67
CA THR A 248 -14.10 11.09 7.14
C THR A 248 -12.90 10.16 7.00
N GLN A 249 -11.81 10.64 6.37
CA GLN A 249 -10.58 9.86 6.21
C GLN A 249 -9.94 9.53 7.56
N ALA A 250 -9.81 10.52 8.44
CA ALA A 250 -9.25 10.37 9.78
C ALA A 250 -10.00 9.31 10.59
N THR A 251 -11.34 9.40 10.63
CA THR A 251 -12.21 8.45 11.35
C THR A 251 -12.08 7.04 10.78
N TYR A 252 -12.04 6.88 9.46
CA TYR A 252 -11.85 5.58 8.83
C TYR A 252 -10.52 4.92 9.24
N LEU A 253 -9.41 5.66 9.21
CA LEU A 253 -8.09 5.13 9.60
C LEU A 253 -8.05 4.81 11.10
N SER A 254 -8.61 5.70 11.92
CA SER A 254 -8.76 5.54 13.36
C SER A 254 -9.42 4.23 13.75
N GLU A 255 -10.58 3.94 13.17
CA GLU A 255 -11.36 2.73 13.44
C GLU A 255 -10.63 1.46 13.00
N LEU A 256 -9.95 1.49 11.85
CA LEU A 256 -9.23 0.32 11.35
C LEU A 256 -7.95 0.03 12.14
N ILE A 257 -7.19 1.06 12.53
CA ILE A 257 -6.03 0.88 13.41
C ILE A 257 -6.47 0.27 14.76
N GLU A 258 -7.57 0.77 15.33
CA GLU A 258 -8.12 0.22 16.58
C GLU A 258 -8.60 -1.23 16.42
N LEU A 259 -9.26 -1.53 15.31
CA LEU A 259 -9.70 -2.88 14.99
C LEU A 259 -8.50 -3.84 14.91
N TYR A 260 -7.44 -3.48 14.19
CA TYR A 260 -6.26 -4.32 14.04
C TYR A 260 -5.51 -4.51 15.37
N ALA A 261 -5.41 -3.46 16.20
CA ALA A 261 -4.88 -3.56 17.55
C ALA A 261 -5.70 -4.51 18.43
N ARG A 262 -7.04 -4.41 18.38
CA ARG A 262 -7.97 -5.26 19.15
C ARG A 262 -7.85 -6.75 18.78
N HIS A 263 -7.60 -7.05 17.50
CA HIS A 263 -7.42 -8.42 17.01
C HIS A 263 -5.97 -8.91 17.04
N ASN A 264 -5.03 -8.12 17.59
CA ASN A 264 -3.60 -8.44 17.65
C ASN A 264 -2.99 -8.78 16.28
N VAL A 265 -3.39 -8.06 15.24
CA VAL A 265 -2.75 -8.15 13.92
C VAL A 265 -1.27 -7.81 14.07
N HIS A 266 -0.38 -8.57 13.43
CA HIS A 266 1.06 -8.38 13.57
C HIS A 266 1.50 -6.99 13.09
N GLY A 267 0.93 -6.52 11.98
CA GLY A 267 1.26 -5.23 11.40
C GLY A 267 0.18 -4.65 10.51
N CYS A 268 0.15 -3.34 10.38
CA CYS A 268 -0.72 -2.67 9.42
C CYS A 268 -0.02 -1.46 8.78
N PHE A 269 -0.30 -1.21 7.50
CA PHE A 269 0.25 -0.09 6.74
C PHE A 269 -0.88 0.81 6.24
N VAL A 270 -0.92 2.04 6.77
CA VAL A 270 -1.75 3.11 6.20
C VAL A 270 -1.26 3.38 4.78
N TYR A 271 -2.16 3.29 3.82
CA TYR A 271 -1.90 3.71 2.44
C TYR A 271 -2.49 5.12 2.29
N THR A 272 -1.70 6.19 2.15
CA THR A 272 -0.22 6.29 2.05
C THR A 272 0.27 7.63 2.66
N PHE A 273 1.59 7.90 2.74
CA PHE A 273 2.10 9.19 3.22
C PHE A 273 1.62 10.36 2.35
N SER A 274 2.09 10.43 1.10
CA SER A 274 1.73 11.45 0.12
C SER A 274 1.30 10.83 -1.22
N MET A 275 0.58 11.61 -2.04
CA MET A 275 0.17 11.24 -3.40
C MET A 275 0.34 12.46 -4.33
N HIS A 276 1.54 12.66 -4.87
CA HIS A 276 1.84 13.84 -5.73
C HIS A 276 1.04 13.85 -7.04
N ASP A 277 0.52 12.70 -7.47
CA ASP A 277 -0.38 12.55 -8.61
C ASP A 277 -1.84 12.95 -8.31
N PHE A 278 -2.14 13.30 -7.05
CA PHE A 278 -3.43 13.80 -6.59
C PHE A 278 -3.22 15.16 -5.89
N PRO A 279 -2.89 16.23 -6.66
CA PRO A 279 -2.62 17.53 -6.06
C PRO A 279 -3.86 18.14 -5.41
N HIS A 280 -3.60 18.94 -4.38
CA HIS A 280 -4.60 19.75 -3.70
C HIS A 280 -4.76 21.11 -4.38
N THR A 281 -6.01 21.57 -4.47
CA THR A 281 -6.34 22.93 -4.89
C THR A 281 -7.53 23.44 -4.08
N GLU A 282 -7.66 24.76 -3.94
CA GLU A 282 -8.85 25.39 -3.32
C GLU A 282 -10.12 25.25 -4.18
N ASP A 283 -9.97 24.99 -5.49
CA ASP A 283 -11.12 24.71 -6.37
C ASP A 283 -11.56 23.24 -6.19
N PRO A 284 -12.75 22.97 -5.62
CA PRO A 284 -13.20 21.60 -5.39
C PRO A 284 -13.29 20.76 -6.66
N ARG A 285 -13.43 21.39 -7.83
CA ARG A 285 -13.46 20.71 -9.12
C ARG A 285 -12.11 20.12 -9.49
N HIS A 286 -11.01 20.75 -9.09
CA HIS A 286 -9.65 20.36 -9.44
C HIS A 286 -8.85 19.81 -8.23
N ASP A 287 -9.44 19.79 -7.04
CA ASP A 287 -8.88 19.17 -5.84
C ASP A 287 -8.87 17.64 -5.93
N LEU A 288 -7.94 17.07 -6.72
CA LEU A 288 -7.81 15.62 -6.87
C LEU A 288 -7.42 14.95 -5.54
N ASP A 289 -6.71 15.66 -4.66
CA ASP A 289 -6.33 15.20 -3.32
C ASP A 289 -7.51 14.64 -2.50
N MET A 290 -8.74 15.19 -2.65
CA MET A 290 -9.90 14.66 -1.93
C MET A 290 -10.21 13.20 -2.30
N ALA A 291 -9.82 12.76 -3.49
CA ALA A 291 -9.97 11.38 -3.96
C ALA A 291 -8.74 10.50 -3.60
N GLY A 292 -7.64 11.14 -3.20
CA GLY A 292 -6.37 10.53 -2.85
C GLY A 292 -6.33 10.03 -1.41
N PHE A 293 -5.44 9.08 -1.17
CA PHE A 293 -5.30 8.34 0.08
C PHE A 293 -4.19 8.89 0.99
N GLY A 294 -3.42 9.88 0.50
CA GLY A 294 -2.36 10.53 1.26
C GLY A 294 -2.87 11.07 2.59
N VAL A 295 -2.08 10.92 3.65
CA VAL A 295 -2.33 11.59 4.95
C VAL A 295 -1.79 13.02 4.97
N VAL A 296 -0.95 13.39 4.00
CA VAL A 296 -0.58 14.77 3.69
C VAL A 296 -1.14 15.17 2.33
N LYS A 297 -1.31 16.47 2.11
CA LYS A 297 -1.71 17.07 0.83
C LYS A 297 -0.58 17.92 0.26
N THR A 298 -0.42 17.93 -1.05
CA THR A 298 0.61 18.68 -1.78
C THR A 298 -0.02 19.51 -2.89
N SER A 299 0.47 20.73 -3.13
CA SER A 299 0.05 21.51 -4.29
C SER A 299 0.70 20.97 -5.57
N ALA A 300 0.05 21.18 -6.73
CA ALA A 300 0.66 20.91 -8.02
C ALA A 300 1.86 21.82 -8.31
N ASP A 301 1.83 23.06 -7.80
CA ASP A 301 2.85 24.08 -8.06
C ASP A 301 4.12 23.88 -7.23
N ASP A 302 3.97 23.31 -6.03
CA ASP A 302 5.08 22.95 -5.15
C ASP A 302 4.87 21.56 -4.54
N PRO A 303 5.18 20.49 -5.29
CA PRO A 303 5.09 19.13 -4.80
C PRO A 303 6.07 18.81 -3.66
N SER A 304 7.07 19.67 -3.42
CA SER A 304 8.05 19.49 -2.34
C SER A 304 7.52 19.96 -0.99
N HIS A 305 6.47 20.77 -0.96
CA HIS A 305 5.81 21.21 0.27
C HIS A 305 4.50 20.44 0.50
N TRP A 306 4.35 19.88 1.69
CA TRP A 306 3.12 19.21 2.10
C TRP A 306 2.56 19.80 3.38
N GLU A 307 1.24 19.73 3.50
CA GLU A 307 0.49 20.07 4.70
C GLU A 307 -0.15 18.81 5.29
N PRO A 308 -0.14 18.61 6.62
CA PRO A 308 -0.82 17.48 7.24
C PRO A 308 -2.34 17.62 7.07
N LYS A 309 -3.01 16.52 6.74
CA LYS A 309 -4.48 16.42 6.83
C LYS A 309 -4.89 16.05 8.26
N GLU A 310 -6.18 16.13 8.57
CA GLU A 310 -6.74 15.57 9.81
C GLU A 310 -6.36 14.09 10.01
N ALA A 311 -6.26 13.33 8.91
CA ALA A 311 -5.80 11.94 8.93
C ALA A 311 -4.37 11.76 9.46
N PHE A 312 -3.45 12.70 9.21
CA PHE A 312 -2.10 12.67 9.76
C PHE A 312 -2.13 12.73 11.28
N HIS A 313 -2.84 13.71 11.83
CA HIS A 313 -2.95 13.91 13.27
C HIS A 313 -3.62 12.73 13.96
N GLU A 314 -4.66 12.16 13.34
CA GLU A 314 -5.34 11.01 13.90
C GLU A 314 -4.49 9.73 13.88
N VAL A 315 -3.74 9.48 12.80
CA VAL A 315 -2.77 8.36 12.76
C VAL A 315 -1.69 8.55 13.82
N ALA A 316 -1.10 9.74 13.93
CA ALA A 316 -0.11 10.06 14.96
C ALA A 316 -0.65 9.77 16.37
N ARG A 317 -1.87 10.21 16.67
CA ARG A 317 -2.52 9.97 17.97
C ARG A 317 -2.72 8.48 18.26
N ARG A 318 -3.14 7.69 17.25
CA ARG A 318 -3.33 6.24 17.40
C ARG A 318 -2.01 5.50 17.57
N TYR A 319 -0.96 5.90 16.87
CA TYR A 319 0.36 5.28 16.95
C TYR A 319 1.17 5.70 18.17
N SER A 320 0.94 6.89 18.76
CA SER A 320 1.58 7.30 20.01
C SER A 320 1.00 6.62 21.26
N SER A 321 -0.26 6.20 21.21
CA SER A 321 -1.03 5.72 22.36
C SER A 321 -0.71 4.26 22.80
N GLY A 322 0.50 3.76 22.55
CA GLY A 322 0.91 2.45 23.08
C GLY A 322 2.33 2.02 22.77
#